data_AF-A0A6C0HDC5-F1
#
_entry.id   AF-A0A6C0HDC5-F1
#
_cell.length_a   1.000
_cell.length_b   1.000
_cell.length_c   1.000
_cell.angle_alpha   90.00
_cell.angle_beta   90.00
_cell.angle_gamma   90.00
#
_symmetry.space_group_name_H-M   'P 1'
#
loop_
_entity.id
_entity.type
_entity.pdbx_description
1 polymer ?
#
loop_
_entity_poly.entity_id
_entity_poly.type
_entity_poly.pdbx_seq_one_letter_code
_entity_poly.pdbx_strand_id
1 'polypeptide(L)'
;MYKGIIFLFVILLLAIVGGTYGLAVYSREGYSNFSLGEAGSFPSNVDSAALLYDEYPSTGRKGVSNNSYSDIWWYYPIFGVSSYAQITNNLRYRRNPDDGECIGAEFCGALYKDNQIASNIIKPLPPVPDTHGIRVNYYRTQENLFLGPQPGPTLELPAF
;
A
#
# COMPACT_ATOMS: atom_id res chain seq x y z
N MET A 1 -21.84 67.27 -28.12
CA MET A 1 -22.33 66.10 -27.37
C MET A 1 -21.62 64.79 -27.75
N TYR A 2 -21.47 64.48 -29.04
CA TYR A 2 -20.83 63.24 -29.52
C TYR A 2 -19.34 63.06 -29.14
N LYS A 3 -18.55 64.13 -29.08
CA LYS A 3 -17.11 64.05 -28.73
C LYS A 3 -16.85 63.52 -27.31
N GLY A 4 -17.69 63.90 -26.34
CA GLY A 4 -17.56 63.41 -24.96
C GLY A 4 -17.97 61.95 -24.82
N ILE A 5 -18.98 61.53 -25.58
CA ILE A 5 -19.44 60.12 -25.63
C ILE A 5 -18.34 59.23 -26.25
N ILE A 6 -17.71 59.67 -27.34
CA ILE A 6 -16.60 58.93 -27.98
C ILE A 6 -15.42 58.79 -27.01
N PHE A 7 -15.07 59.86 -26.27
CA PHE A 7 -13.98 59.81 -25.30
C PHE A 7 -14.23 58.81 -24.17
N LEU A 8 -15.48 58.71 -23.69
CA LEU A 8 -15.88 57.75 -22.67
C LEU A 8 -15.74 56.31 -23.18
N PHE A 9 -16.15 56.02 -24.42
CA PHE A 9 -16.00 54.69 -25.02
C PHE A 9 -14.52 54.28 -25.17
N VAL A 10 -13.63 55.22 -25.49
CA VAL A 10 -12.19 54.94 -25.59
C VAL A 10 -11.60 54.54 -24.23
N ILE A 11 -11.96 55.24 -23.16
CA ILE A 11 -11.49 54.92 -21.80
C ILE A 11 -12.04 53.56 -21.35
N LEU A 12 -13.32 53.28 -21.63
CA LEU A 12 -13.93 52.00 -21.29
C LEU A 12 -13.22 50.83 -21.99
N LEU A 13 -12.88 51.00 -23.27
CA LEU A 13 -12.19 49.99 -24.06
C LEU A 13 -10.78 49.72 -23.50
N LEU A 14 -10.04 50.77 -23.13
CA LEU A 14 -8.73 50.64 -22.49
C LEU A 14 -8.80 49.91 -21.13
N ALA A 15 -9.83 50.18 -20.32
CA ALA A 15 -10.02 49.51 -19.03
C ALA A 15 -10.32 48.01 -19.18
N ILE A 16 -11.14 47.63 -20.17
CA ILE A 16 -11.47 46.22 -20.46
C ILE A 16 -10.23 45.47 -20.95
N VAL A 17 -9.47 46.07 -21.88
CA VAL A 17 -8.23 45.46 -22.38
C VAL A 17 -7.20 45.34 -21.26
N GLY A 18 -6.94 46.41 -20.50
CA GLY A 18 -6.00 46.37 -19.38
C GLY A 18 -6.38 45.33 -18.30
N GLY A 19 -7.66 45.24 -17.95
CA GLY A 19 -8.16 44.30 -16.94
C GLY A 19 -8.01 42.83 -17.34
N THR A 20 -8.28 42.50 -18.61
CA THR A 20 -8.16 41.13 -19.13
C THR A 20 -6.70 40.66 -19.22
N TYR A 21 -5.78 41.55 -19.65
CA TYR A 21 -4.35 41.25 -19.63
C TYR A 21 -3.81 41.09 -18.19
N GLY A 22 -4.25 41.91 -17.24
CA GLY A 22 -3.85 41.80 -15.84
C GLY A 22 -4.24 40.44 -15.24
N LEU A 23 -5.51 40.04 -15.38
CA LEU A 23 -6.00 38.74 -14.89
C LEU A 23 -5.23 37.55 -15.49
N ALA A 24 -4.93 37.58 -16.79
CA ALA A 24 -4.19 36.51 -17.45
C ALA A 24 -2.75 36.34 -16.94
N VAL A 25 -2.11 37.42 -16.48
CA VAL A 25 -0.75 37.39 -15.91
C VAL A 25 -0.76 36.86 -14.48
N TYR A 26 -1.74 37.23 -13.66
CA TYR A 26 -1.86 36.75 -12.27
C TYR A 26 -2.31 35.29 -12.16
N SER A 27 -2.94 34.72 -13.19
CA SER A 27 -3.32 33.31 -13.23
C SER A 27 -2.19 32.38 -13.71
N ARG A 28 -0.98 32.90 -13.99
CA ARG A 28 0.19 32.05 -14.25
C ARG A 28 0.80 31.64 -12.92
N GLU A 29 0.57 30.40 -12.53
CA GLU A 29 1.25 29.79 -11.39
C GLU A 29 2.77 29.87 -11.64
N GLY A 30 3.53 30.37 -10.65
CA GLY A 30 4.94 30.72 -10.76
C GLY A 30 5.90 29.52 -10.87
N TYR A 31 5.44 28.39 -11.40
CA TYR A 31 6.31 27.27 -11.71
C TYR A 31 7.24 27.71 -12.85
N SER A 32 8.52 27.81 -12.53
CA SER A 32 9.54 27.86 -13.56
C SER A 32 9.40 26.59 -14.38
N ASN A 33 9.29 26.72 -15.71
CA ASN A 33 9.52 25.61 -16.62
C ASN A 33 11.00 25.22 -16.48
N PHE A 34 11.33 24.48 -15.41
CA PHE A 34 12.63 23.87 -15.24
C PHE A 34 12.71 22.77 -16.31
N SER A 35 13.12 23.14 -17.51
CA SER A 35 13.58 22.16 -18.48
C SER A 35 14.82 21.54 -17.84
N LEU A 36 14.69 20.33 -17.29
CA LEU A 36 15.84 19.53 -16.89
C LEU A 36 16.75 19.43 -18.13
N GLY A 37 17.80 20.24 -18.19
CA GLY A 37 18.80 20.24 -19.28
C GLY A 37 19.54 18.91 -19.40
N GLU A 38 19.34 18.04 -18.42
CA GLU A 38 19.72 16.63 -18.40
C GLU A 38 18.48 15.79 -18.09
N ALA A 39 17.48 15.84 -18.97
CA ALA A 39 16.40 14.85 -18.96
C ALA A 39 17.04 13.49 -19.29
N GLY A 40 17.54 12.80 -18.25
CA GLY A 40 18.05 11.45 -18.37
C GLY A 40 17.01 10.58 -19.05
N SER A 41 17.47 9.65 -19.88
CA SER A 41 16.61 8.67 -20.53
C SER A 41 15.80 7.95 -19.45
N PHE A 42 14.48 8.19 -19.44
CA PHE A 42 13.60 7.54 -18.50
C PHE A 42 13.67 6.02 -18.76
N PRO A 43 13.95 5.19 -17.73
CA PRO A 43 14.25 3.78 -17.95
C PRO A 43 13.07 3.08 -18.63
N SER A 44 13.35 2.17 -19.58
CA SER A 44 12.32 1.40 -20.30
C SER A 44 11.48 0.48 -19.40
N ASN A 45 11.91 0.30 -18.15
CA ASN A 45 11.37 -0.67 -17.19
C ASN A 45 10.17 -0.09 -16.43
N VAL A 46 9.59 1.02 -16.89
CA VAL A 46 8.59 1.76 -16.13
C VAL A 46 7.25 1.03 -16.09
N ASP A 47 6.97 0.15 -17.03
CA ASP A 47 5.79 -0.73 -16.96
C ASP A 47 5.87 -1.69 -15.74
N SER A 48 7.07 -1.89 -15.16
CA SER A 48 7.34 -2.57 -13.89
C SER A 48 7.91 -1.64 -12.80
N ALA A 49 7.64 -0.33 -12.85
CA ALA A 49 8.19 0.70 -11.93
C ALA A 49 7.84 0.55 -10.45
N ALA A 50 6.99 -0.41 -10.06
CA ALA A 50 6.64 -0.60 -8.67
C ALA A 50 7.81 -1.25 -7.92
N LEU A 51 8.27 -0.65 -6.83
CA LEU A 51 9.49 -1.06 -6.10
C LEU A 51 9.55 -2.56 -5.75
N LEU A 52 8.40 -3.19 -5.52
CA LEU A 52 8.27 -4.58 -5.09
C LEU A 52 7.76 -5.50 -6.22
N TYR A 53 7.93 -5.12 -7.50
CA TYR A 53 7.37 -5.88 -8.64
C TYR A 53 7.85 -7.34 -8.72
N ASP A 54 9.04 -7.65 -8.19
CA ASP A 54 9.60 -9.02 -8.15
C ASP A 54 8.79 -9.94 -7.22
N GLU A 55 8.20 -9.38 -6.16
CA GLU A 55 7.49 -10.12 -5.12
C GLU A 55 5.96 -10.00 -5.30
N TYR A 56 5.48 -8.78 -5.59
CA TYR A 56 4.07 -8.48 -5.78
C TYR A 56 3.80 -8.02 -7.23
N PRO A 57 2.92 -8.71 -7.98
CA PRO A 57 2.60 -8.32 -9.34
C PRO A 57 2.01 -6.91 -9.39
N SER A 58 2.48 -6.07 -10.31
CA SER A 58 1.92 -4.73 -10.51
C SER A 58 0.48 -4.78 -11.02
N THR A 59 -0.36 -3.85 -10.57
CA THR A 59 -1.70 -3.63 -11.15
C THR A 59 -1.63 -3.05 -12.55
N GLY A 60 -0.55 -2.33 -12.88
CA GLY A 60 -0.42 -1.51 -14.09
C GLY A 60 -1.26 -0.23 -14.07
N ARG A 61 -1.86 0.11 -12.91
CA ARG A 61 -2.70 1.30 -12.75
C ARG A 61 -1.82 2.56 -12.66
N LYS A 62 -2.19 3.62 -13.39
CA LYS A 62 -1.47 4.91 -13.41
C LYS A 62 -2.08 5.95 -12.47
N GLY A 63 -2.93 5.54 -11.55
CA GLY A 63 -3.67 6.40 -10.65
C GLY A 63 -4.14 5.64 -9.42
N VAL A 64 -4.99 6.28 -8.62
CA VAL A 64 -5.52 5.71 -7.38
C VAL A 64 -6.52 4.57 -7.62
N SER A 65 -6.72 3.73 -6.61
CA SER A 65 -7.76 2.71 -6.58
C SER A 65 -9.15 3.35 -6.37
N ASN A 66 -10.19 2.53 -6.47
CA ASN A 66 -11.56 2.96 -6.17
C ASN A 66 -11.96 2.58 -4.73
N ASN A 67 -10.99 2.27 -3.88
CA ASN A 67 -11.25 1.78 -2.53
C ASN A 67 -11.75 2.91 -1.63
N SER A 68 -12.73 2.58 -0.80
CA SER A 68 -13.26 3.41 0.28
C SER A 68 -12.77 2.88 1.64
N TYR A 69 -12.95 3.66 2.70
CA TYR A 69 -12.61 3.21 4.07
C TYR A 69 -13.36 1.92 4.47
N SER A 70 -14.58 1.70 3.96
CA SER A 70 -15.32 0.46 4.16
C SER A 70 -14.77 -0.74 3.39
N ASP A 71 -13.98 -0.50 2.34
CA ASP A 71 -13.32 -1.58 1.61
C ASP A 71 -12.01 -2.00 2.29
N ILE A 72 -11.38 -1.08 3.05
CA ILE A 72 -10.02 -1.31 3.58
C ILE A 72 -9.94 -1.60 5.09
N TRP A 73 -10.98 -1.32 5.87
CA TRP A 73 -10.93 -1.43 7.34
C TRP A 73 -10.51 -2.82 7.85
N TRP A 74 -10.82 -3.88 7.11
CA TRP A 74 -10.54 -5.26 7.52
C TRP A 74 -9.13 -5.73 7.14
N TYR A 75 -8.38 -4.98 6.31
CA TYR A 75 -7.00 -5.31 5.94
C TYR A 75 -6.00 -5.12 7.09
N TYR A 76 -6.38 -4.35 8.11
CA TYR A 76 -5.63 -4.26 9.36
C TYR A 76 -6.44 -4.85 10.53
N PRO A 77 -6.69 -6.17 10.52
CA PRO A 77 -7.52 -6.79 11.54
C PRO A 77 -6.80 -6.76 12.89
N ILE A 78 -7.42 -6.14 13.89
CA ILE A 78 -7.03 -6.30 15.29
C ILE A 78 -7.51 -7.68 15.72
N PHE A 79 -6.67 -8.70 15.55
CA PHE A 79 -6.99 -10.03 16.08
C PHE A 79 -7.05 -9.95 17.61
N GLY A 80 -8.15 -10.45 18.19
CA GLY A 80 -8.27 -10.60 19.64
C GLY A 80 -7.06 -11.34 20.18
N VAL A 81 -6.36 -10.71 21.13
CA VAL A 81 -5.21 -11.30 21.82
C VAL A 81 -5.59 -12.67 22.35
N SER A 82 -4.95 -13.73 21.82
CA SER A 82 -5.17 -15.16 22.10
C SER A 82 -6.04 -15.92 21.07
N SER A 83 -5.42 -16.33 19.95
CA SER A 83 -5.87 -17.52 19.23
C SER A 83 -4.94 -18.69 19.56
N TYR A 84 -5.51 -19.86 19.87
CA TYR A 84 -4.74 -21.10 20.06
C TYR A 84 -3.92 -21.48 18.80
N ALA A 85 -4.36 -21.02 17.64
CA ALA A 85 -3.68 -21.19 16.36
C ALA A 85 -2.39 -20.35 16.21
N GLN A 86 -2.00 -19.58 17.23
CA GLN A 86 -0.83 -18.67 17.20
C GLN A 86 -0.90 -17.66 16.05
N ILE A 87 -2.10 -17.26 15.64
CA ILE A 87 -2.30 -16.21 14.65
C ILE A 87 -2.02 -14.90 15.38
N THR A 88 -0.87 -14.30 15.10
CA THR A 88 -0.48 -13.00 15.62
C THR A 88 -0.93 -11.90 14.67
N ASN A 89 -1.10 -10.69 15.19
CA ASN A 89 -1.33 -9.48 14.39
C ASN A 89 -0.10 -9.03 13.58
N ASN A 90 1.05 -9.68 13.78
CA ASN A 90 2.27 -9.40 13.04
C ASN A 90 2.40 -10.36 11.85
N LEU A 91 1.62 -10.08 10.79
CA LEU A 91 1.67 -10.84 9.54
C LEU A 91 3.02 -10.62 8.85
N ARG A 92 3.82 -11.69 8.73
CA ARG A 92 5.12 -11.67 8.03
C ARG A 92 4.97 -11.52 6.52
N TYR A 93 3.98 -12.21 5.94
CA TYR A 93 3.71 -12.25 4.52
C TYR A 93 2.33 -11.64 4.28
N ARG A 94 2.29 -10.34 4.02
CA ARG A 94 1.03 -9.68 3.64
C ARG A 94 0.61 -10.17 2.25
N ARG A 95 -0.70 -10.16 2.01
CA ARG A 95 -1.26 -10.44 0.69
C ARG A 95 -1.01 -9.29 -0.28
N ASN A 96 -0.92 -8.09 0.25
CA ASN A 96 -0.61 -6.90 -0.50
C ASN A 96 0.16 -5.91 0.40
N PRO A 97 1.31 -5.37 -0.03
CA PRO A 97 2.07 -4.40 0.76
C PRO A 97 1.42 -3.02 0.83
N ASP A 98 0.52 -2.68 -0.09
CA ASP A 98 -0.12 -1.35 -0.14
C ASP A 98 -1.56 -1.35 0.40
N ASP A 99 -1.89 -2.21 1.37
CA ASP A 99 -3.23 -2.30 1.95
C ASP A 99 -3.28 -2.06 3.47
N GLY A 100 -4.32 -1.33 3.91
CA GLY A 100 -4.76 -1.20 5.30
C GLY A 100 -4.23 -0.01 6.11
N GLU A 101 -3.08 0.58 5.75
CA GLU A 101 -2.46 1.70 6.49
C GLU A 101 -2.13 2.90 5.58
N CYS A 102 -2.80 3.04 4.44
CA CYS A 102 -2.54 4.12 3.49
C CYS A 102 -3.07 5.47 4.00
N ILE A 103 -2.47 6.57 3.52
CA ILE A 103 -2.86 7.94 3.88
C ILE A 103 -4.34 8.22 3.53
N GLY A 104 -4.81 7.69 2.39
CA GLY A 104 -6.21 7.69 1.96
C GLY A 104 -6.60 6.31 1.43
N ALA A 105 -7.89 5.97 1.53
CA ALA A 105 -8.37 4.64 1.13
C ALA A 105 -8.12 4.36 -0.37
N GLU A 106 -8.20 5.40 -1.19
CA GLU A 106 -7.93 5.36 -2.62
C GLU A 106 -6.46 5.07 -2.95
N PHE A 107 -5.54 5.30 -2.01
CA PHE A 107 -4.13 4.93 -2.19
C PHE A 107 -3.87 3.46 -1.86
N CYS A 108 -4.80 2.77 -1.18
CA CYS A 108 -4.64 1.36 -0.91
C CYS A 108 -5.00 0.49 -2.13
N GLY A 109 -4.27 -0.61 -2.34
CA GLY A 109 -4.54 -1.57 -3.42
C GLY A 109 -4.35 -0.97 -4.82
N ALA A 110 -3.57 0.12 -4.94
CA ALA A 110 -3.44 0.87 -6.18
C ALA A 110 -2.28 0.36 -7.03
N LEU A 111 -1.14 0.02 -6.43
CA LEU A 111 0.12 -0.30 -7.09
C LEU A 111 0.29 -1.80 -7.31
N TYR A 112 -0.10 -2.61 -6.33
CA TYR A 112 0.15 -4.06 -6.35
C TYR A 112 -1.15 -4.86 -6.38
N LYS A 113 -1.09 -6.03 -7.01
CA LYS A 113 -2.15 -7.03 -6.95
C LYS A 113 -1.94 -7.91 -5.72
N ASP A 114 -3.06 -8.34 -5.17
CA ASP A 114 -3.10 -9.41 -4.18
C ASP A 114 -2.30 -10.64 -4.63
N ASN A 115 -1.29 -10.98 -3.85
CA ASN A 115 -0.51 -12.20 -4.01
C ASN A 115 -0.08 -12.72 -2.64
N GLN A 116 -0.36 -13.99 -2.34
CA GLN A 116 0.11 -14.61 -1.11
C GLN A 116 1.23 -15.61 -1.41
N ILE A 117 2.46 -15.15 -1.21
CA ILE A 117 3.68 -15.87 -1.58
C ILE A 117 4.02 -16.96 -0.57
N ALA A 118 3.64 -16.75 0.70
CA ALA A 118 3.87 -17.70 1.77
C ALA A 118 2.77 -17.62 2.85
N SER A 119 2.66 -18.70 3.62
CA SER A 119 1.72 -18.77 4.75
C SER A 119 2.25 -18.02 5.96
N ASN A 120 1.38 -17.26 6.62
CA ASN A 120 1.65 -16.67 7.93
C ASN A 120 1.51 -17.68 9.08
N ILE A 121 1.03 -18.89 8.80
CA ILE A 121 0.85 -19.94 9.81
C ILE A 121 2.21 -20.58 10.06
N ILE A 122 2.77 -20.30 11.23
CA ILE A 122 3.96 -20.98 11.73
C ILE A 122 3.52 -22.33 12.28
N LYS A 123 3.97 -23.41 11.67
CA LYS A 123 3.79 -24.77 12.19
C LYS A 123 5.02 -25.15 13.01
N PRO A 124 4.84 -25.87 14.13
CA PRO A 124 5.98 -26.46 14.82
C PRO A 124 6.76 -27.34 13.85
N LEU A 125 8.09 -27.28 13.94
CA LEU A 125 8.95 -28.16 13.16
C LEU A 125 8.65 -29.62 13.54
N PRO A 126 8.76 -30.56 12.57
CA PRO A 126 8.59 -31.97 12.87
C PRO A 126 9.61 -32.44 13.92
N PRO A 127 9.34 -33.54 14.63
CA PRO A 127 10.31 -34.14 15.55
C PRO A 127 11.67 -34.33 14.88
N VAL A 128 12.74 -34.11 15.63
CA VAL A 128 14.11 -34.27 15.12
C VAL A 128 14.32 -35.74 14.74
N PRO A 129 14.77 -36.07 13.51
CA PRO A 129 15.04 -37.44 13.13
C PRO A 129 16.20 -38.02 13.95
N ASP A 130 16.15 -39.33 14.21
CA ASP A 130 17.18 -40.04 14.98
C ASP A 130 18.44 -40.31 14.14
N THR A 131 19.11 -39.24 13.72
CA THR A 131 20.34 -39.27 12.91
C THR A 131 21.51 -38.65 13.67
N HIS A 132 22.75 -38.81 13.22
CA HIS A 132 23.89 -38.16 13.88
C HIS A 132 23.89 -36.65 13.56
N GLY A 133 23.39 -35.81 14.49
CA GLY A 133 23.41 -34.35 14.36
C GLY A 133 22.31 -33.61 15.12
N ILE A 134 22.67 -32.61 15.93
CA ILE A 134 21.69 -31.77 16.64
C ILE A 134 21.30 -30.57 15.77
N ARG A 135 20.01 -30.20 15.74
CA ARG A 135 19.61 -28.86 15.29
C ARG A 135 19.97 -27.87 16.39
N VAL A 136 20.48 -26.69 16.01
CA VAL A 136 20.78 -25.61 16.98
C VAL A 136 19.49 -25.29 17.75
N ASN A 137 19.58 -25.26 19.08
CA ASN A 137 18.46 -25.06 20.03
C ASN A 137 17.41 -26.19 20.11
N TYR A 138 17.74 -27.43 19.72
CA TYR A 138 16.89 -28.60 19.94
C TYR A 138 17.55 -29.60 20.89
N TYR A 139 16.82 -30.03 21.93
CA TYR A 139 17.25 -31.09 22.84
C TYR A 139 16.62 -32.42 22.43
N ARG A 140 17.43 -33.47 22.35
CA ARG A 140 16.94 -34.85 22.24
C ARG A 140 16.80 -35.41 23.64
N THR A 141 15.61 -35.88 23.99
CA THR A 141 15.38 -36.60 25.24
C THR A 141 14.93 -38.01 24.88
N GLN A 142 15.42 -39.03 25.60
CA GLN A 142 14.97 -40.41 25.40
C GLN A 142 13.48 -40.58 25.74
N GLU A 143 12.96 -39.72 26.63
CA GLU A 143 11.58 -39.71 27.06
C GLU A 143 10.91 -38.37 26.73
N ASN A 144 9.67 -38.44 26.25
CA ASN A 144 8.88 -37.27 25.87
C ASN A 144 8.36 -36.60 27.15
N LEU A 145 9.09 -35.61 27.69
CA LEU A 145 8.77 -34.95 28.96
C LEU A 145 7.48 -34.09 28.93
N PHE A 146 6.79 -34.01 27.79
CA PHE A 146 5.57 -33.20 27.56
C PHE A 146 4.25 -34.02 27.55
N LEU A 147 4.22 -35.21 28.14
CA LEU A 147 3.01 -36.04 28.19
C LEU A 147 2.04 -35.59 29.31
N GLY A 148 1.47 -34.40 29.15
CA GLY A 148 0.02 -34.29 29.35
C GLY A 148 -0.69 -34.88 28.13
N PRO A 149 -1.96 -35.32 28.24
CA PRO A 149 -2.69 -35.91 27.12
C PRO A 149 -2.66 -34.96 25.92
N GLN A 150 -2.03 -35.41 24.82
CA GLN A 150 -2.02 -34.68 23.56
C GLN A 150 -3.43 -34.78 22.97
N PRO A 151 -4.09 -33.67 22.59
CA PRO A 151 -5.37 -33.75 21.94
C PRO A 151 -5.19 -34.47 20.60
N GLY A 152 -5.77 -35.66 20.51
CA GLY A 152 -5.77 -36.47 19.30
C GLY A 152 -6.50 -35.77 18.14
N PRO A 153 -6.47 -36.35 16.93
CA PRO A 153 -7.02 -35.73 15.71
C PRO A 153 -8.55 -35.53 15.72
N THR A 154 -9.25 -35.97 16.77
CA THR A 154 -10.70 -35.83 16.95
C THR A 154 -11.02 -35.58 18.42
N LEU A 155 -10.89 -34.35 18.90
CA LEU A 155 -11.53 -33.92 20.15
C LEU A 155 -12.15 -32.55 19.92
N GLU A 156 -13.47 -32.56 19.73
CA GLU A 156 -14.34 -31.42 19.95
C GLU A 156 -13.96 -30.80 21.30
N LEU A 157 -13.47 -29.56 21.27
CA LEU A 157 -13.20 -28.80 22.48
C LEU A 157 -14.54 -28.34 23.06
N PRO A 158 -14.75 -28.40 24.39
CA PRO A 158 -15.99 -27.94 24.97
C PRO A 158 -16.16 -26.47 24.65
N ALA A 159 -17.31 -26.14 24.05
CA ALA A 159 -17.77 -24.78 23.93
C ALA A 159 -17.93 -24.20 25.34
N PHE A 160 -17.29 -23.06 25.59
CA PHE A 160 -17.64 -22.15 26.68
C PHE A 160 -18.53 -21.04 26.10
#